data_AF-A0A523APG0-F1
#
_entry.id   AF-A0A523APG0-F1
#
_cell.length_a   1.000
_cell.length_b   1.000
_cell.length_c   1.000
_cell.angle_alpha   90.00
_cell.angle_beta   90.00
_cell.angle_gamma   90.00
#
_symmetry.space_group_name_H-M   'P 1'
#
loop_
_entity.id
_entity.type
_entity.pdbx_description
1 polymer ?
#
loop_
_entity_poly.entity_id
_entity_poly.type
_entity_poly.pdbx_seq_one_letter_code
_entity_poly.pdbx_strand_id
1 'polypeptide(L)'
;MKTKMQEILEFLRSLKGIEDVKLLTESEKRELMRIEEQAEKSSLMGLMPGINQGVREAIGRTFTVAAITNNEFEWPKRGTVKFIYRGEVIGEEIRGEEKLRKLKSEVIR
;
A
#
# COMPACT_ATOMS: atom_id res chain seq x y z
N MET A 1 15.17 -28.94 9.35
CA MET A 1 15.84 -27.64 9.12
C MET A 1 14.83 -26.73 8.45
N LYS A 2 14.52 -25.55 9.01
CA LYS A 2 13.60 -24.60 8.36
C LYS A 2 14.33 -23.90 7.22
N THR A 3 13.61 -23.56 6.15
CA THR A 3 14.18 -22.74 5.07
C THR A 3 14.22 -21.28 5.52
N LYS A 4 15.15 -20.50 4.96
CA LYS A 4 15.26 -19.06 5.28
C LYS A 4 13.96 -18.29 5.00
N MET A 5 13.19 -18.73 4.01
CA MET A 5 11.88 -18.16 3.71
C MET A 5 10.86 -18.46 4.83
N GLN A 6 10.88 -19.66 5.41
CA GLN A 6 10.02 -19.99 6.55
C GLN A 6 10.33 -19.11 7.76
N GLU A 7 11.61 -18.86 8.05
CA GLU A 7 12.03 -17.94 9.13
C GLU A 7 11.51 -16.52 8.91
N ILE A 8 11.59 -16.00 7.68
CA ILE A 8 11.05 -14.68 7.32
C ILE A 8 9.53 -14.63 7.52
N LEU A 9 8.79 -15.64 7.06
CA LEU A 9 7.33 -15.66 7.21
C LEU A 9 6.91 -15.77 8.67
N GLU A 10 7.63 -16.56 9.49
CA GLU A 10 7.39 -16.64 10.94
C GLU A 10 7.68 -15.32 11.64
N PHE A 11 8.77 -14.65 11.28
CA PHE A 11 9.07 -13.32 11.80
C PHE A 11 7.96 -12.32 11.46
N LEU A 12 7.49 -12.29 10.21
CA LEU A 12 6.42 -11.37 9.80
C LEU A 12 5.11 -11.64 10.56
N ARG A 13 4.74 -12.90 10.81
CA ARG A 13 3.57 -13.25 11.64
C ARG A 13 3.71 -12.83 13.10
N SER A 14 4.93 -12.68 13.59
CA SER A 14 5.17 -12.22 14.97
C SER A 14 5.01 -10.71 15.16
N LEU A 15 4.92 -9.95 14.07
CA LEU A 15 4.75 -8.50 14.14
C LEU A 15 3.36 -8.14 14.65
N LYS A 16 3.32 -7.13 15.54
CA LYS A 16 2.06 -6.62 16.09
C LYS A 16 1.11 -6.18 14.96
N GLY A 17 -0.12 -6.65 15.05
CA GLY A 17 -1.18 -6.31 14.11
C GLY A 17 -1.17 -7.07 12.77
N ILE A 18 -0.23 -8.01 12.58
CA ILE A 18 -0.28 -8.97 11.47
C ILE A 18 -1.08 -10.20 11.91
N GLU A 19 -2.14 -10.54 11.19
CA GLU A 19 -2.97 -11.72 11.47
C GLU A 19 -2.48 -12.95 10.72
N ASP A 20 -2.11 -12.78 9.44
CA ASP A 20 -1.52 -13.85 8.64
C ASP A 20 -0.66 -13.27 7.52
N VAL A 21 0.24 -14.11 7.01
CA VAL A 21 1.09 -13.80 5.87
C VAL A 21 1.17 -14.99 4.91
N LYS A 22 1.28 -14.67 3.63
CA LYS A 22 1.40 -15.65 2.57
C LYS A 22 2.41 -15.21 1.53
N LEU A 23 3.37 -16.08 1.22
CA LEU A 23 4.22 -15.92 0.04
C LEU A 23 3.37 -16.15 -1.21
N LEU A 24 3.34 -15.17 -2.10
CA LEU A 24 2.56 -15.24 -3.32
C LEU A 24 3.26 -16.07 -4.39
N THR A 25 2.49 -16.92 -5.04
CA THR A 25 2.88 -17.64 -6.25
C THR A 25 2.81 -16.75 -7.49
N GLU A 26 3.49 -17.13 -8.56
CA GLU A 26 3.44 -16.39 -9.83
C GLU A 26 2.04 -16.38 -10.47
N SER A 27 1.20 -17.38 -10.22
CA SER A 27 -0.21 -17.35 -10.64
C SER A 27 -1.02 -16.32 -9.86
N GLU A 28 -0.81 -16.23 -8.55
CA GLU A 28 -1.51 -15.27 -7.70
C GLU A 28 -1.06 -13.83 -7.98
N LYS A 29 0.24 -13.62 -8.21
CA LYS A 29 0.78 -12.33 -8.67
C LYS A 29 0.09 -11.86 -9.96
N ARG A 30 -0.07 -12.75 -10.94
CA ARG A 30 -0.75 -12.44 -12.21
C ARG A 30 -2.24 -12.12 -11.99
N GLU A 31 -2.91 -12.88 -11.13
CA GLU A 31 -4.31 -12.62 -10.82
C GLU A 31 -4.52 -11.29 -10.08
N LEU A 32 -3.63 -10.96 -9.13
CA LEU A 32 -3.64 -9.66 -8.47
C LEU A 32 -3.46 -8.51 -9.46
N MET A 33 -2.52 -8.63 -10.40
CA MET A 33 -2.35 -7.61 -11.45
C MET A 33 -3.62 -7.44 -12.30
N ARG A 34 -4.30 -8.55 -12.63
CA ARG A 34 -5.57 -8.51 -13.37
C ARG A 34 -6.66 -7.77 -12.57
N ILE A 35 -6.73 -8.00 -11.25
CA ILE A 35 -7.67 -7.32 -10.36
C ILE A 35 -7.34 -5.82 -10.25
N GLU A 36 -6.06 -5.45 -10.11
CA GLU A 36 -5.61 -4.05 -10.06
C GLU A 36 -5.93 -3.30 -11.37
N GLU A 37 -5.70 -3.92 -12.53
CA GLU A 37 -6.06 -3.33 -13.83
C GLU A 37 -7.57 -3.11 -14.01
N GLN A 38 -8.39 -3.94 -13.37
CA GLN A 38 -9.84 -3.75 -13.32
C GLN A 38 -10.21 -2.60 -12.38
N ALA A 39 -9.60 -2.55 -11.19
CA ALA A 39 -9.85 -1.52 -10.18
C ALA A 39 -9.40 -0.11 -10.65
N GLU A 40 -8.33 -0.02 -11.44
CA GLU A 40 -7.85 1.22 -12.03
C GLU A 40 -8.93 1.93 -12.85
N LYS A 41 -9.75 1.17 -13.59
CA LYS A 41 -10.83 1.71 -14.43
C LYS A 41 -12.06 2.15 -13.64
N SER A 42 -12.20 1.69 -12.41
CA SER A 42 -13.36 1.94 -11.54
C SER A 42 -13.07 2.89 -10.38
N SER A 43 -11.84 3.37 -10.27
CA SER A 43 -11.44 4.31 -9.23
C SER A 43 -12.21 5.63 -9.32
N LEU A 44 -12.58 6.19 -8.17
CA LEU A 44 -13.41 7.40 -8.06
C LEU A 44 -14.66 7.37 -8.96
N MET A 45 -15.41 6.26 -8.97
CA MET A 45 -16.60 6.09 -9.82
C MET A 45 -16.29 6.23 -11.33
N GLY A 46 -15.06 5.94 -11.75
CA GLY A 46 -14.60 6.09 -13.13
C GLY A 46 -14.19 7.51 -13.54
N LEU A 47 -14.18 8.46 -12.61
CA LEU A 47 -13.80 9.86 -12.89
C LEU A 47 -12.29 10.05 -13.09
N MET A 48 -11.47 9.20 -12.47
CA MET A 48 -10.02 9.28 -12.58
C MET A 48 -9.40 7.89 -12.34
N PRO A 49 -8.40 7.47 -13.14
CA PRO A 49 -7.69 6.23 -12.88
C PRO A 49 -6.97 6.29 -11.53
N GLY A 50 -7.10 5.23 -10.74
CA GLY A 50 -6.41 5.07 -9.46
C GLY A 50 -5.37 3.96 -9.59
N ILE A 51 -4.10 4.35 -9.76
CA ILE A 51 -3.00 3.40 -9.95
C ILE A 51 -2.35 3.12 -8.60
N ASN A 52 -2.37 1.86 -8.15
CA ASN A 52 -1.66 1.43 -6.95
C ASN A 52 -0.20 1.11 -7.27
N GLN A 53 0.62 2.17 -7.38
CA GLN A 53 2.03 2.03 -7.74
C GLN A 53 2.81 1.15 -6.75
N GLY A 54 2.45 1.19 -5.46
CA GLY A 54 3.07 0.36 -4.43
C GLY A 54 2.82 -1.14 -4.65
N VAL A 55 1.58 -1.53 -4.99
CA VAL A 55 1.25 -2.93 -5.29
C VAL A 55 1.95 -3.39 -6.57
N ARG A 56 1.95 -2.59 -7.64
CA ARG A 56 2.64 -2.91 -8.90
C ARG A 56 4.14 -3.16 -8.67
N GLU A 57 4.79 -2.30 -7.87
CA GLU A 57 6.20 -2.45 -7.51
C GLU A 57 6.45 -3.68 -6.62
N ALA A 58 5.56 -3.97 -5.67
CA ALA A 58 5.67 -5.12 -4.77
C ALA A 58 5.52 -6.46 -5.51
N ILE A 59 4.58 -6.55 -6.45
CA ILE A 59 4.32 -7.75 -7.25
C ILE A 59 5.48 -8.04 -8.22
N GLY A 60 6.13 -6.99 -8.75
CA GLY A 60 7.27 -7.14 -9.67
C GLY A 60 8.54 -7.71 -9.03
N ARG A 61 8.57 -7.92 -7.71
CA ARG A 61 9.73 -8.47 -7.00
C ARG A 61 9.77 -10.00 -7.09
N THR A 62 10.96 -10.56 -6.95
CA THR A 62 11.19 -12.02 -6.91
C THR A 62 10.33 -12.70 -5.85
N PHE A 63 10.30 -12.13 -4.63
CA PHE A 63 9.47 -12.60 -3.54
C PHE A 63 8.49 -11.51 -3.14
N THR A 64 7.21 -11.86 -3.03
CA THR A 64 6.14 -10.97 -2.60
C THR A 64 5.34 -11.67 -1.52
N VAL A 65 5.16 -11.01 -0.39
CA VAL A 65 4.36 -11.53 0.74
C VAL A 65 3.13 -10.65 0.87
N ALA A 66 1.95 -11.26 0.82
CA ALA A 66 0.72 -10.62 1.23
C ALA A 66 0.55 -10.79 2.74
N ALA A 67 0.03 -9.76 3.41
CA ALA A 67 -0.25 -9.78 4.83
C ALA A 67 -1.69 -9.30 5.09
N ILE A 68 -2.38 -10.00 5.98
CA ILE A 68 -3.65 -9.54 6.56
C ILE A 68 -3.30 -8.79 7.83
N THR A 69 -3.82 -7.58 7.96
CA THR A 69 -3.57 -6.70 9.10
C THR A 69 -4.86 -6.43 9.87
N ASN A 70 -4.74 -6.17 11.16
CA ASN A 70 -5.84 -5.69 11.99
C ASN A 70 -5.58 -4.26 12.48
N ASN A 71 -6.47 -3.76 13.34
CA ASN A 71 -6.42 -2.37 13.83
C ASN A 71 -5.21 -2.06 14.72
N GLU A 72 -4.45 -3.06 15.16
CA GLU A 72 -3.21 -2.86 15.90
C GLU A 72 -2.00 -2.64 14.99
N PHE A 73 -2.15 -2.85 13.67
CA PHE A 73 -1.06 -2.63 12.73
C PHE A 73 -0.82 -1.13 12.54
N GLU A 74 0.40 -0.70 12.87
CA GLU A 74 0.80 0.70 12.73
C GLU A 74 1.22 1.00 11.29
N TRP A 75 0.29 1.58 10.52
CA TRP A 75 0.59 2.09 9.18
C TRP A 75 1.59 3.25 9.23
N PRO A 76 2.43 3.42 8.19
CA PRO A 76 3.31 4.58 8.09
C PRO A 76 2.55 5.89 8.28
N LYS A 77 3.12 6.81 9.07
CA LYS A 77 2.56 8.16 9.30
C LYS A 77 2.55 9.04 8.05
N ARG A 78 3.18 8.59 6.97
CA ARG A 78 3.18 9.28 5.68
C ARG A 78 1.92 8.89 4.89
N GLY A 79 1.27 9.87 4.26
CA GLY A 79 0.19 9.58 3.32
C GLY A 79 0.66 8.73 2.15
N THR A 80 -0.21 7.86 1.67
CA THR A 80 0.07 6.89 0.60
C THR A 80 -0.62 7.25 -0.71
N VAL A 81 -1.51 8.26 -0.71
CA VAL A 81 -2.26 8.71 -1.89
C VAL A 81 -1.80 10.09 -2.36
N LYS A 82 -1.69 10.26 -3.68
CA LYS A 82 -1.39 11.54 -4.34
C LYS A 82 -2.32 11.77 -5.52
N PHE A 83 -2.67 13.03 -5.75
CA PHE A 83 -3.34 13.50 -6.96
C PHE A 83 -2.30 14.11 -7.89
N ILE A 84 -2.26 13.64 -9.13
CA ILE A 84 -1.28 14.05 -10.13
C ILE A 84 -2.02 14.60 -11.35
N TYR A 85 -1.67 15.81 -11.76
CA TYR A 85 -2.16 16.42 -13.00
C TYR A 85 -0.98 16.83 -13.86
N ARG A 86 -0.89 16.31 -15.09
CA ARG A 86 0.21 16.59 -16.05
C ARG A 86 1.62 16.37 -15.47
N GLY A 87 1.77 15.36 -14.61
CA GLY A 87 3.05 15.03 -13.97
C GLY A 87 3.35 15.80 -12.68
N GLU A 88 2.51 16.78 -12.32
CA GLU A 88 2.66 17.56 -11.10
C GLU A 88 1.76 17.02 -9.99
N VAL A 89 2.28 16.96 -8.76
CA VAL A 89 1.49 16.60 -7.58
C VAL A 89 0.69 17.81 -7.16
N ILE A 90 -0.64 17.75 -7.34
CA ILE A 90 -1.58 18.82 -7.00
C ILE A 90 -2.28 18.59 -5.64
N GLY A 91 -2.09 17.42 -5.05
CA GLY A 91 -2.63 17.08 -3.74
C GLY A 91 -2.06 15.78 -3.21
N GLU A 92 -2.07 15.62 -1.88
CA GLU A 92 -1.64 14.40 -1.21
C GLU A 92 -2.48 14.14 0.03
N GLU A 93 -2.60 12.85 0.38
CA GLU A 93 -3.16 12.45 1.67
C GLU A 93 -2.26 12.94 2.80
N ILE A 94 -2.87 13.56 3.80
CA ILE A 94 -2.19 13.94 5.03
C ILE A 94 -2.57 12.95 6.11
N ARG A 95 -1.56 12.24 6.62
CA ARG A 95 -1.67 11.40 7.82
C ARG A 95 -0.90 12.05 8.97
N GLY A 96 -1.45 11.93 10.17
CA GLY A 96 -0.86 12.46 11.40
C GLY A 96 -1.27 13.90 11.70
N GLU A 97 -1.58 14.15 12.97
CA GLU A 97 -2.06 15.45 13.44
C GLU A 97 -1.03 16.59 13.30
N GLU A 98 0.27 16.28 13.42
CA GLU A 98 1.33 17.28 13.36
C GLU A 98 1.41 17.94 11.97
N LYS A 99 1.46 17.12 10.91
CA LYS A 99 1.50 17.61 9.54
C LYS A 99 0.22 18.39 9.19
N LEU A 100 -0.93 17.92 9.69
CA LEU A 100 -2.21 18.63 9.53
C LEU A 100 -2.19 20.00 10.23
N ARG A 101 -1.72 20.07 11.48
CA ARG A 101 -1.59 21.33 12.24
C ARG A 101 -0.69 22.33 11.52
N LYS A 102 0.46 21.88 11.03
CA LYS A 102 1.41 22.71 10.28
C LYS A 102 0.77 23.33 9.03
N LEU A 103 0.14 22.51 8.19
CA LEU A 103 -0.53 23.00 6.98
C LEU A 103 -1.65 24.00 7.28
N LYS A 104 -2.46 23.75 8.32
CA LYS A 104 -3.51 24.69 8.75
C LYS A 104 -2.93 26.06 9.15
N SER A 105 -1.75 26.10 9.75
CA SER A 105 -1.10 27.37 10.12
C SER A 105 -0.49 28.13 8.94
N GLU A 106 -0.20 27.45 7.83
CA GLU A 106 0.38 28.04 6.62
C GLU A 106 -0.70 28.58 5.65
N VAL A 107 -1.89 27.98 5.66
CA VAL A 107 -3.02 28.36 4.78
C VAL A 107 -3.83 29.55 5.34
N ILE A 108 -3.75 29.82 6.65
CA ILE A 108 -4.32 31.01 7.28
C ILE A 108 -3.24 32.10 7.32
N ARG A 109 -2.99 32.75 6.18
CA ARG A 109 -2.28 34.03 6.07
C ARG A 109 -3.02 34.94 5.12
#